data_AF-A0A7C6XXD2-F1
#
_entry.id   AF-A0A7C6XXD2-F1
#
_cell.length_a   1.000
_cell.length_b   1.000
_cell.length_c   1.000
_cell.angle_alpha   90.00
_cell.angle_beta   90.00
_cell.angle_gamma   90.00
#
_symmetry.space_group_name_H-M   'P 1'
#
loop_
_entity.id
_entity.type
_entity.pdbx_description
1 polymer ?
#
loop_
_entity_poly.entity_id
_entity_poly.type
_entity_poly.pdbx_seq_one_letter_code
_entity_poly.pdbx_strand_id
1 'polypeptide(L)'
;TANRLLFLAPLLRRIVPFFPSGKSDLADAGAVNCLWHYDRYPVGGAAELYRLQHLVRRDLSRIIVPALVVYSTRDGSIHPRSALQTYQRLGSTDKTLVTLLRSGHCLTVDVEQDVVLRETWRFISARIGEEPL
;
A
#
# COMPACT_ATOMS: atom_id res chain seq x y z
N THR A 1 -2.22 -4.49 9.33
CA THR A 1 -2.27 -5.53 8.27
C THR A 1 -3.59 -6.27 8.38
N ALA A 2 -4.14 -6.79 7.28
CA ALA A 2 -5.36 -7.60 7.33
C ALA A 2 -5.08 -8.98 7.98
N ASN A 3 -3.91 -9.58 7.72
CA ASN A 3 -3.50 -10.84 8.31
C ASN A 3 -3.02 -10.66 9.77
N ARG A 4 -3.83 -11.14 10.72
CA ARG A 4 -3.56 -11.10 12.17
C ARG A 4 -2.42 -12.03 12.61
N LEU A 5 -2.10 -13.05 11.81
CA LEU A 5 -1.05 -14.03 12.12
C LEU A 5 0.36 -13.54 11.78
N LEU A 6 0.51 -12.40 11.09
CA LEU A 6 1.82 -11.83 10.75
C LEU A 6 2.69 -11.56 11.98
N PHE A 7 2.09 -11.26 13.13
CA PHE A 7 2.82 -11.10 14.39
C PHE A 7 3.57 -12.38 14.82
N LEU A 8 3.08 -13.56 14.44
CA LEU A 8 3.69 -14.85 14.77
C LEU A 8 4.76 -15.28 13.76
N ALA A 9 4.88 -14.59 12.61
CA ALA A 9 5.85 -14.93 11.57
C ALA A 9 7.31 -15.01 12.06
N PRO A 10 7.81 -14.14 12.97
CA PRO A 10 9.17 -14.24 13.49
C PRO A 10 9.47 -15.55 14.23
N LEU A 11 8.46 -16.17 14.86
CA LEU A 11 8.58 -17.44 15.57
C LEU A 11 8.41 -18.62 14.61
N LEU A 12 7.42 -18.54 13.71
CA LEU A 12 7.05 -19.64 12.82
C LEU A 12 7.98 -19.81 11.61
N ARG A 13 8.80 -18.80 11.27
CA ARG A 13 9.67 -18.82 10.07
C ARG A 13 10.66 -19.99 10.01
N ARG A 14 10.97 -20.64 11.13
CA ARG A 14 11.89 -21.80 11.17
C ARG A 14 11.20 -23.13 10.86
N ILE A 15 9.88 -23.18 10.96
CA ILE A 15 9.09 -24.41 10.86
C ILE A 15 8.23 -24.38 9.58
N VAL A 16 7.65 -23.21 9.28
CA VAL A 16 6.82 -23.02 8.08
C VAL A 16 7.59 -22.11 7.13
N PRO A 17 8.15 -22.61 6.01
CA PRO A 17 8.96 -21.79 5.12
C PRO A 17 8.09 -20.87 4.23
N PHE A 18 6.90 -21.32 3.82
CA PHE A 18 6.03 -20.61 2.88
C PHE A 18 4.55 -20.69 3.27
N PHE A 19 3.76 -19.69 2.85
CA PHE A 19 2.30 -19.71 2.89
C PHE A 19 1.73 -19.31 1.52
N PRO A 20 0.54 -19.80 1.13
CA PRO A 20 -0.04 -19.51 -0.19
C PRO A 20 -0.42 -18.03 -0.34
N SER A 21 -0.40 -17.53 -1.57
CA SER A 21 -0.93 -16.20 -1.90
C SER A 21 -2.44 -16.13 -1.72
N GLY A 22 -2.94 -14.94 -1.42
CA GLY A 22 -4.38 -14.68 -1.28
C GLY A 22 -5.10 -14.65 -2.63
N LYS A 23 -6.43 -14.64 -2.59
CA LYS A 23 -7.23 -14.38 -3.79
C LYS A 23 -7.01 -12.93 -4.24
N SER A 24 -7.02 -12.72 -5.56
CA SER A 24 -7.01 -11.38 -6.13
C SER A 24 -8.24 -10.59 -5.66
N ASP A 25 -8.03 -9.34 -5.28
CA ASP A 25 -9.08 -8.36 -4.97
C ASP A 25 -9.25 -7.31 -6.07
N LEU A 26 -8.62 -7.53 -7.24
CA LEU A 26 -8.74 -6.66 -8.41
C LEU A 26 -10.20 -6.57 -8.89
N ALA A 27 -10.67 -5.36 -9.15
CA ALA A 27 -12.01 -5.12 -9.68
C ALA A 27 -12.07 -5.23 -11.21
N ASP A 28 -10.98 -4.90 -11.90
CA ASP A 28 -10.82 -5.15 -13.33
C ASP A 28 -10.29 -6.58 -13.58
N ALA A 29 -11.06 -7.37 -14.33
CA ALA A 29 -10.67 -8.71 -14.73
C ALA A 29 -9.47 -8.72 -15.71
N GLY A 30 -9.29 -7.66 -16.50
CA GLY A 30 -8.16 -7.50 -17.42
C GLY A 30 -6.84 -7.18 -16.70
N ALA A 31 -6.92 -6.53 -15.53
CA ALA A 31 -5.76 -6.10 -14.74
C ALA A 31 -4.86 -7.25 -14.26
N VAL A 32 -5.40 -8.47 -14.16
CA VAL A 32 -4.63 -9.66 -13.79
C VAL A 32 -3.48 -9.94 -14.77
N ASN A 33 -3.65 -9.58 -16.05
CA ASN A 33 -2.62 -9.77 -17.07
C ASN A 33 -1.46 -8.78 -16.94
N CYS A 34 -1.66 -7.71 -16.17
CA CYS A 34 -0.67 -6.67 -15.90
C CYS A 34 -0.05 -6.82 -14.50
N LEU A 35 -0.47 -7.82 -13.71
CA LEU A 35 -0.02 -8.03 -12.34
C LEU A 35 0.85 -9.29 -12.23
N TRP A 36 2.11 -9.11 -11.87
CA TRP A 36 3.00 -10.22 -11.52
C TRP A 36 3.06 -10.39 -10.00
N HIS A 37 2.72 -11.58 -9.52
CA HIS A 37 2.83 -11.95 -8.12
C HIS A 37 3.36 -13.39 -7.97
N TYR A 38 3.79 -13.72 -6.76
CA TYR A 38 4.19 -15.09 -6.41
C TYR A 38 2.97 -15.90 -5.96
N ASP A 39 2.96 -17.20 -6.22
CA ASP A 39 1.92 -18.12 -5.72
C ASP A 39 2.06 -18.41 -4.22
N ARG A 40 3.25 -18.16 -3.68
CA ARG A 40 3.59 -18.38 -2.27
C ARG A 40 4.50 -17.28 -1.78
N TYR A 41 4.34 -16.94 -0.51
CA TYR A 41 5.15 -15.96 0.18
C TYR A 41 6.01 -16.63 1.26
N PRO A 42 7.30 -16.27 1.39
CA PRO A 42 8.15 -16.82 2.44
C PRO A 42 7.75 -16.24 3.81
N VAL A 43 7.56 -17.10 4.81
CA VAL A 43 7.24 -16.67 6.19
C VAL A 43 8.38 -15.83 6.77
N GLY A 44 9.62 -16.18 6.43
CA GLY A 44 10.80 -15.37 6.79
C GLY A 44 10.71 -13.94 6.24
N GLY A 45 10.32 -13.77 4.98
CA GLY A 45 10.13 -12.44 4.38
C GLY A 45 8.98 -11.67 5.02
N ALA A 46 7.88 -12.35 5.35
CA ALA A 46 6.77 -11.75 6.09
C ALA A 46 7.17 -11.26 7.48
N ALA A 47 8.08 -11.98 8.18
CA ALA A 47 8.62 -11.56 9.47
C ALA A 47 9.48 -10.29 9.35
N GLU A 48 10.34 -10.21 8.34
CA GLU A 48 11.16 -9.01 8.11
C GLU A 48 10.31 -7.81 7.69
N LEU A 49 9.30 -8.02 6.83
CA LEU A 49 8.33 -6.99 6.47
C LEU A 49 7.57 -6.48 7.72
N TYR A 50 7.14 -7.38 8.60
CA TYR A 50 6.50 -7.01 9.85
C TYR A 50 7.41 -6.13 10.71
N ARG A 51 8.69 -6.50 10.87
CA ARG A 51 9.69 -5.71 11.61
C ARG A 51 9.88 -4.33 10.98
N LEU A 52 10.05 -4.26 9.66
CA LEU A 52 10.21 -3.01 8.92
C LEU A 52 9.01 -2.08 9.10
N GLN A 53 7.79 -2.61 8.99
CA GLN A 53 6.57 -1.82 9.21
C GLN A 53 6.53 -1.18 10.61
N HIS A 54 7.05 -1.84 11.65
CA HIS A 54 7.12 -1.28 13.00
C HIS A 54 8.11 -0.12 13.09
N LEU A 55 9.28 -0.26 12.46
CA LEU A 55 10.28 0.80 12.39
C LEU A 55 9.73 2.02 11.65
N VAL A 56 9.21 1.82 10.42
CA VAL A 56 8.67 2.90 9.60
C VAL A 56 7.53 3.62 10.31
N ARG A 57 6.60 2.90 10.94
CA ARG A 57 5.46 3.51 11.66
C ARG A 57 5.88 4.40 12.84
N ARG A 58 7.04 4.15 13.45
CA ARG A 58 7.60 5.00 14.52
C ARG A 58 8.24 6.26 13.95
N ASP A 59 8.79 6.18 12.74
CA ASP A 59 9.54 7.26 12.10
C ASP A 59 8.72 8.10 11.12
N LEU A 60 7.43 7.80 10.90
CA LEU A 60 6.56 8.56 9.99
C LEU A 60 6.54 10.07 10.28
N SER A 61 6.63 10.47 11.55
CA SER A 61 6.67 11.88 11.94
C SER A 61 7.93 12.62 11.50
N ARG A 62 8.98 11.89 11.11
CA ARG A 62 10.24 12.45 10.59
C ARG A 62 10.14 12.77 9.09
N ILE A 63 9.12 12.28 8.40
CA ILE A 63 8.89 12.56 6.98
C ILE A 63 8.16 13.90 6.86
N ILE A 64 8.93 14.96 6.58
CA ILE A 64 8.44 16.35 6.48
C ILE A 64 8.30 16.87 5.05
N VAL A 65 8.71 16.06 4.06
CA VAL A 65 8.57 16.41 2.63
C VAL A 65 7.11 16.27 2.18
N PRO A 66 6.70 16.95 1.10
CA PRO A 66 5.36 16.79 0.57
C PRO A 66 4.98 15.33 0.31
N ALA A 67 3.73 14.96 0.59
CA ALA A 67 3.31 13.57 0.52
C ALA A 67 1.90 13.39 -0.06
N LEU A 68 1.77 12.51 -1.05
CA LEU A 68 0.50 11.99 -1.53
C LEU A 68 0.28 10.58 -0.99
N VAL A 69 -0.83 10.37 -0.28
CA VAL A 69 -1.26 9.05 0.19
C VAL A 69 -2.49 8.65 -0.61
N VAL A 70 -2.40 7.54 -1.36
CA VAL A 70 -3.52 6.98 -2.13
C VAL A 70 -3.92 5.64 -1.52
N TYR A 71 -5.22 5.41 -1.36
CA TYR A 71 -5.76 4.21 -0.74
C TYR A 71 -7.12 3.85 -1.33
N SER A 72 -7.49 2.57 -1.37
CA SER A 72 -8.85 2.14 -1.73
C SER A 72 -9.59 1.46 -0.59
N THR A 73 -10.88 1.78 -0.43
CA THR A 73 -11.74 1.14 0.58
C THR A 73 -12.00 -0.34 0.33
N ARG A 74 -11.71 -0.88 -0.88
CA ARG A 74 -11.83 -2.31 -1.20
C ARG A 74 -10.53 -3.09 -1.09
N ASP A 75 -9.44 -2.46 -0.65
CA ASP A 75 -8.16 -3.15 -0.37
C ASP A 75 -8.36 -4.23 0.71
N GLY A 76 -8.19 -5.50 0.32
CA GLY A 76 -8.29 -6.66 1.20
C GLY A 76 -6.97 -7.06 1.87
N SER A 77 -5.87 -6.43 1.52
CA SER A 77 -4.51 -6.80 1.92
C SER A 77 -4.02 -6.04 3.17
N ILE A 78 -4.39 -4.76 3.30
CA ILE A 78 -4.01 -3.93 4.44
C ILE A 78 -5.20 -3.61 5.35
N HIS A 79 -4.91 -3.08 6.54
CA HIS A 79 -6.00 -2.70 7.47
C HIS A 79 -6.68 -1.42 6.96
N PRO A 80 -8.01 -1.25 7.01
CA PRO A 80 -8.69 -0.09 6.43
C PRO A 80 -8.24 1.27 6.99
N ARG A 81 -7.82 1.29 8.26
CA ARG A 81 -7.27 2.50 8.90
C ARG A 81 -5.81 2.81 8.55
N SER A 82 -5.12 1.95 7.78
CA SER A 82 -3.67 2.09 7.54
C SER A 82 -3.36 3.42 6.85
N ALA A 83 -4.12 3.78 5.82
CA ALA A 83 -3.90 5.01 5.06
C ALA A 83 -4.13 6.26 5.92
N LEU A 84 -5.25 6.30 6.66
CA LEU A 84 -5.56 7.41 7.57
C LEU A 84 -4.50 7.54 8.67
N GLN A 85 -4.04 6.44 9.26
CA GLN A 85 -2.98 6.44 10.26
C GLN A 85 -1.65 6.93 9.68
N THR A 86 -1.30 6.50 8.47
CA THR A 86 -0.10 7.00 7.77
C THR A 86 -0.21 8.50 7.55
N TYR A 87 -1.31 8.96 6.95
CA TYR A 87 -1.56 10.38 6.68
C TYR A 87 -1.47 11.24 7.95
N GLN A 88 -2.12 10.82 9.05
CA GLN A 88 -2.11 11.54 10.31
C GLN A 88 -0.72 11.59 10.95
N ARG A 89 0.06 10.51 10.86
CA ARG A 89 1.37 10.39 11.50
C ARG A 89 2.53 11.01 10.70
N LEU A 90 2.35 11.28 9.41
CA LEU A 90 3.34 11.99 8.60
C LEU A 90 3.63 13.37 9.22
N GLY A 91 4.92 13.70 9.34
CA GLY A 91 5.38 15.02 9.81
C GLY A 91 5.16 16.15 8.82
N SER A 92 4.87 15.83 7.56
CA SER A 92 4.61 16.81 6.51
C SER A 92 3.38 17.64 6.82
N THR A 93 3.52 18.96 6.64
CA THR A 93 2.41 19.92 6.62
C THR A 93 1.73 19.97 5.25
N ASP A 94 2.44 19.62 4.18
CA ASP A 94 1.94 19.52 2.83
C ASP A 94 1.67 18.04 2.50
N LYS A 95 0.43 17.61 2.74
CA LYS A 95 0.03 16.22 2.51
C LYS A 95 -1.40 16.11 2.04
N THR A 96 -1.66 15.14 1.17
CA THR A 96 -2.98 14.87 0.60
C THR A 96 -3.33 13.40 0.75
N LEU A 97 -4.58 13.10 1.08
CA LEU A 97 -5.13 11.75 1.13
C LEU A 97 -6.20 11.59 0.04
N VAL A 98 -5.95 10.70 -0.92
CA VAL A 98 -6.90 10.31 -1.96
C VAL A 98 -7.47 8.94 -1.60
N THR A 99 -8.81 8.86 -1.53
CA THR A 99 -9.52 7.60 -1.25
C THR A 99 -10.29 7.17 -2.49
N LEU A 100 -9.97 5.97 -2.96
CA LEU A 100 -10.60 5.27 -4.07
C LEU A 100 -11.67 4.30 -3.52
N LEU A 101 -12.68 4.01 -4.32
CA LEU A 101 -13.87 3.27 -3.85
C LEU A 101 -14.09 1.95 -4.58
N ARG A 102 -13.41 1.73 -5.71
CA ARG A 102 -13.72 0.64 -6.64
C ARG A 102 -12.59 -0.36 -6.83
N SER A 103 -11.35 0.02 -6.54
CA SER A 103 -10.14 -0.79 -6.77
C SER A 103 -9.73 -1.66 -5.57
N GLY A 104 -9.09 -2.80 -5.81
CA GLY A 104 -8.47 -3.65 -4.80
C GLY A 104 -7.14 -3.10 -4.27
N HIS A 105 -6.23 -3.98 -3.87
CA HIS A 105 -4.94 -3.59 -3.30
C HIS A 105 -3.98 -3.00 -4.34
N CYS A 106 -3.93 -3.58 -5.54
CA CYS A 106 -2.99 -3.19 -6.58
C CYS A 106 -3.52 -2.04 -7.45
N LEU A 107 -3.62 -0.85 -6.84
CA LEU A 107 -4.24 0.35 -7.43
C LEU A 107 -3.68 0.77 -8.80
N THR A 108 -2.40 0.47 -9.06
CA THR A 108 -1.68 0.91 -10.28
C THR A 108 -2.10 0.18 -11.55
N VAL A 109 -2.81 -0.94 -11.42
CA VAL A 109 -3.27 -1.74 -12.57
C VAL A 109 -4.79 -1.91 -12.61
N ASP A 110 -5.49 -1.49 -11.56
CA ASP A 110 -6.93 -1.74 -11.39
C ASP A 110 -7.79 -0.64 -12.05
N VAL A 111 -9.11 -0.74 -11.86
CA VAL A 111 -10.13 0.07 -12.52
C VAL A 111 -10.01 1.58 -12.29
N GLU A 112 -9.41 2.03 -11.18
CA GLU A 112 -9.15 3.46 -10.91
C GLU A 112 -7.69 3.88 -11.16
N GLN A 113 -6.91 3.09 -11.92
CA GLN A 113 -5.51 3.43 -12.24
C GLN A 113 -5.34 4.83 -12.84
N ASP A 114 -6.29 5.28 -13.68
CA ASP A 114 -6.26 6.62 -14.28
C ASP A 114 -6.41 7.72 -13.22
N VAL A 115 -7.15 7.46 -12.14
CA VAL A 115 -7.25 8.39 -11.01
C VAL A 115 -5.91 8.44 -10.28
N VAL A 116 -5.29 7.28 -10.02
CA VAL A 116 -3.95 7.23 -9.39
C VAL A 116 -2.94 8.00 -10.22
N LEU A 117 -2.91 7.78 -11.53
CA LEU A 117 -1.98 8.45 -12.45
C LEU A 117 -2.19 9.97 -12.46
N ARG A 118 -3.45 10.42 -12.60
CA ARG A 118 -3.80 11.85 -12.63
C ARG A 118 -3.46 12.55 -11.32
N GLU A 119 -3.78 11.96 -10.18
CA GLU A 119 -3.47 12.55 -8.87
C GLU A 119 -1.96 12.58 -8.62
N THR A 120 -1.23 11.55 -9.06
CA THR A 120 0.24 11.52 -8.99
C THR A 120 0.85 12.61 -9.88
N TRP A 121 0.37 12.74 -11.13
CA TRP A 121 0.81 13.79 -12.04
C TRP A 121 0.56 15.18 -11.46
N ARG A 122 -0.69 15.46 -11.04
CA ARG A 122 -1.07 16.73 -10.41
C ARG A 122 -0.20 17.06 -9.20
N PHE A 123 0.09 16.06 -8.36
CA PHE A 123 0.95 16.23 -7.20
C PHE A 123 2.39 16.63 -7.59
N ILE A 124 2.95 16.00 -8.64
CA ILE A 124 4.30 16.31 -9.12
C ILE A 124 4.33 17.68 -9.80
N SER A 125 3.45 17.93 -10.78
CA SER A 125 3.40 19.17 -11.57
C SER A 125 3.29 20.41 -10.69
N ALA A 126 2.43 20.37 -9.66
CA ALA A 126 2.26 21.46 -8.70
C ALA A 126 3.54 21.81 -7.91
N ARG A 127 4.56 20.94 -7.91
CA ARG A 127 5.82 21.11 -7.16
C ARG A 127 7.02 21.36 -8.05
N ILE A 128 6.93 21.06 -9.35
CA ILE A 128 7.96 21.37 -10.35
C ILE A 128 7.65 22.64 -11.15
N GLY A 129 6.47 23.25 -10.96
CA GLY A 129 6.07 24.49 -11.62
C GLY A 129 5.46 24.29 -13.02
N GLU A 130 4.94 23.10 -13.31
CA GLU A 130 4.19 22.82 -14.54
C GLU A 130 2.68 22.94 -14.28
N GLU A 131 1.95 23.50 -15.25
CA GLU A 131 0.48 23.57 -15.20
C GLU A 131 -0.13 22.15 -15.31
N PRO A 132 -1.10 21.78 -14.47
CA PRO A 132 -1.75 20.48 -14.57
C PRO A 132 -2.58 20.36 -15.85
N LEU A 133 -2.57 19.17 -16.47
CA LEU A 133 -3.37 18.81 -17.66
C LEU A 133 -4.88 18.77 -17.37
#